data_AF-A0A2V2PVW0-F1
#
_entry.id   AF-A0A2V2PVW0-F1
#
_cell.length_a   1.000
_cell.length_b   1.000
_cell.length_c   1.000
_cell.angle_alpha   90.00
_cell.angle_beta   90.00
_cell.angle_gamma   90.00
#
_symmetry.space_group_name_H-M   'P 1'
#
loop_
_entity.id
_entity.type
_entity.pdbx_description
1 polymer ?
#
loop_
_entity_poly.entity_id
_entity_poly.type
_entity_poly.pdbx_seq_one_letter_code
_entity_poly.pdbx_strand_id
1 'polypeptide(L)'
;MVRLTHGPRIAGVIDIPDELIATQYAYNGAAGRAFIAALPELAGRFLEEWGLRPDGPSMYGVCALVLPVVREADGVPAALKLQPVDEETAGEPVALRAWAA
;
A
#
# COMPACT_ATOMS: atom_id res chain seq x y z
N MET A 1 7.65 25.27 -22.19
CA MET A 1 7.88 24.45 -20.97
C MET A 1 6.57 24.52 -20.20
N VAL A 2 5.80 23.45 -20.00
CA VAL A 2 6.12 22.13 -19.46
C VAL A 2 5.42 21.06 -20.27
N ARG A 3 6.13 20.00 -20.68
CA ARG A 3 5.55 18.81 -21.29
C ARG A 3 5.51 17.72 -20.22
N LEU A 4 4.38 17.58 -19.54
CA LEU A 4 4.09 16.38 -18.76
C LEU A 4 3.43 15.39 -19.72
N THR A 5 4.19 14.42 -20.19
CA THR A 5 3.63 13.22 -20.83
C THR A 5 4.30 12.01 -20.20
N HIS A 6 3.99 11.77 -18.92
CA HIS A 6 4.24 10.47 -18.31
C HIS A 6 3.15 9.52 -18.84
N GLY A 7 3.58 8.60 -19.70
CA GLY A 7 2.75 7.51 -20.21
C GLY A 7 2.27 6.56 -19.09
N PRO A 8 1.41 5.60 -19.44
CA PRO A 8 0.76 4.72 -18.47
C PRO A 8 1.82 3.90 -17.72
N ARG A 9 1.86 4.03 -16.39
CA ARG A 9 2.73 3.22 -15.53
C ARG A 9 2.02 1.89 -15.23
N ILE A 10 2.35 0.89 -16.03
CA ILE A 10 1.96 -0.51 -15.81
C ILE A 10 2.63 -1.03 -14.54
N ALA A 11 1.85 -1.56 -13.59
CA ALA A 11 2.09 -2.61 -12.56
C ALA A 11 3.50 -2.82 -11.90
N GLY A 12 4.46 -1.93 -12.09
CA GLY A 12 5.76 -1.88 -11.43
C GLY A 12 6.25 -0.45 -11.62
N VAL A 13 6.47 0.35 -10.58
CA VAL A 13 7.42 0.08 -9.51
C VAL A 13 6.84 0.71 -8.25
N ILE A 14 6.22 -0.11 -7.39
CA ILE A 14 6.19 0.24 -5.97
C ILE A 14 7.57 -0.06 -5.42
N ASP A 15 8.15 0.88 -4.68
CA ASP A 15 9.36 0.61 -3.92
C ASP A 15 8.96 -0.19 -2.68
N ILE A 16 9.58 -1.35 -2.47
CA ILE A 16 9.37 -2.18 -1.28
C ILE A 16 10.62 -2.04 -0.42
N PRO A 17 10.56 -1.32 0.71
CA PRO A 17 11.74 -1.05 1.53
C PRO A 17 12.38 -2.33 2.07
N ASP A 18 13.71 -2.42 1.99
CA ASP A 18 14.47 -3.61 2.44
C ASP A 18 14.19 -3.94 3.90
N GLU A 19 13.99 -2.93 4.76
CA GLU A 19 13.68 -3.15 6.17
C GLU A 19 12.28 -3.76 6.38
N LEU A 20 11.31 -3.43 5.51
CA LEU A 20 10.00 -4.09 5.54
C LEU A 20 10.14 -5.56 5.16
N ILE A 21 10.94 -5.87 4.12
CA ILE A 21 11.24 -7.24 3.72
C ILE A 21 11.86 -8.01 4.89
N ALA A 22 12.91 -7.44 5.50
CA ALA A 22 13.62 -8.05 6.62
C ALA A 22 12.69 -8.31 7.82
N THR A 23 11.86 -7.34 8.18
CA THR A 23 10.91 -7.45 9.29
C THR A 23 9.87 -8.53 9.05
N GLN A 24 9.26 -8.55 7.85
CA GLN A 24 8.28 -9.57 7.49
C GLN A 24 8.89 -10.97 7.47
N TYR A 25 10.13 -11.12 7.03
CA TYR A 25 10.81 -12.41 7.03
C TYR A 25 11.13 -12.89 8.44
N ALA A 26 11.56 -11.97 9.32
CA ALA A 26 11.94 -12.28 10.70
C ALA A 26 10.75 -12.66 11.57
N TYR A 27 9.65 -11.91 11.49
CA TYR A 27 8.53 -12.08 12.42
C TYR A 27 7.38 -12.92 11.85
N ASN A 28 7.16 -12.89 10.52
CA ASN A 28 6.02 -13.56 9.88
C ASN A 28 6.42 -14.77 9.01
N GLY A 29 7.71 -15.08 8.90
CA GLY A 29 8.21 -16.29 8.26
C GLY A 29 7.67 -16.51 6.85
N ALA A 30 7.01 -17.65 6.62
CA ALA A 30 6.45 -17.99 5.31
C ALA A 30 5.30 -17.06 4.89
N ALA A 31 4.46 -16.63 5.84
CA ALA A 31 3.38 -15.70 5.58
C ALA A 31 3.92 -14.31 5.19
N GLY A 32 4.96 -13.84 5.88
CA GLY A 32 5.65 -12.59 5.53
C GLY A 32 6.28 -12.63 4.14
N ARG A 33 6.91 -13.75 3.75
CA ARG A 33 7.43 -13.95 2.39
C ARG A 33 6.32 -13.92 1.34
N ALA A 34 5.20 -14.59 1.60
CA ALA A 34 4.05 -14.59 0.69
C ALA A 34 3.46 -13.17 0.54
N PHE A 35 3.37 -12.42 1.64
CA PHE A 35 2.92 -11.03 1.63
C PHE A 35 3.83 -10.14 0.78
N ILE A 36 5.16 -10.16 1.01
CA ILE A 36 6.12 -9.38 0.22
C ILE A 36 6.01 -9.71 -1.28
N ALA A 37 5.87 -10.99 -1.63
CA ALA A 37 5.72 -11.41 -3.02
C ALA A 37 4.42 -10.90 -3.68
N ALA A 38 3.34 -10.76 -2.90
CA ALA A 38 2.04 -10.30 -3.39
C ALA A 38 1.92 -8.76 -3.49
N LEU A 39 2.80 -8.01 -2.83
CA LEU A 39 2.69 -6.54 -2.72
C LEU A 39 2.53 -5.81 -4.08
N PRO A 40 3.30 -6.13 -5.14
CA PRO A 40 3.16 -5.42 -6.42
C PRO A 40 1.77 -5.60 -7.05
N GLU A 41 1.22 -6.82 -7.00
CA GLU A 41 -0.11 -7.12 -7.53
C GLU A 41 -1.20 -6.46 -6.69
N LEU A 42 -1.11 -6.54 -5.35
CA LEU A 42 -2.05 -5.91 -4.43
C LEU A 42 -2.08 -4.39 -4.62
N ALA A 43 -0.91 -3.76 -4.74
CA ALA A 43 -0.82 -2.33 -4.99
C ALA A 43 -1.44 -1.96 -6.35
N GLY A 44 -1.05 -2.66 -7.43
CA GLY A 44 -1.61 -2.40 -8.76
C GLY A 44 -3.13 -2.51 -8.78
N ARG A 45 -3.66 -3.60 -8.20
CA ARG A 45 -5.09 -3.86 -8.09
C ARG A 45 -5.83 -2.76 -7.36
N PHE A 46 -5.42 -2.39 -6.16
CA PHE A 46 -6.15 -1.39 -5.36
C PHE A 46 -5.93 0.04 -5.86
N LEU A 47 -4.80 0.34 -6.50
CA LEU A 47 -4.63 1.63 -7.18
C LEU A 47 -5.63 1.78 -8.33
N GLU A 48 -5.82 0.73 -9.13
CA GLU A 48 -6.78 0.72 -10.24
C GLU A 48 -8.23 0.68 -9.76
N GLU A 49 -8.60 -0.32 -8.96
CA GLU A 49 -9.98 -0.54 -8.52
C GLU A 49 -10.55 0.65 -7.73
N TRP A 50 -9.71 1.36 -6.98
CA TRP A 50 -10.16 2.48 -6.13
C TRP A 50 -9.91 3.85 -6.75
N GLY A 51 -9.38 3.92 -7.99
CA GLY A 51 -9.09 5.18 -8.68
C GLY A 51 -8.10 6.04 -7.90
N LEU A 52 -6.92 5.50 -7.60
CA LEU A 52 -5.87 6.13 -6.82
C LEU A 52 -4.60 6.35 -7.66
N ARG A 53 -4.03 7.54 -7.56
CA ARG A 53 -2.73 7.87 -8.15
C ARG A 53 -1.66 7.98 -7.06
N PRO A 54 -0.52 7.26 -7.17
CA PRO A 54 0.61 7.47 -6.27
C PRO A 54 1.08 8.93 -6.23
N ASP A 55 1.39 9.42 -5.04
CA ASP A 55 1.71 10.82 -4.76
C ASP A 55 2.91 10.99 -3.81
N GLY A 56 3.89 10.08 -3.91
CA GLY A 56 5.10 10.15 -3.11
C GLY A 56 5.85 8.83 -3.07
N PRO A 57 7.00 8.80 -2.37
CA PRO A 57 7.71 7.55 -2.10
C PRO A 57 6.90 6.65 -1.17
N SER A 58 7.13 5.34 -1.28
CA SER A 58 6.60 4.36 -0.33
C SER A 58 7.05 4.70 1.10
N MET A 59 6.14 4.50 2.04
CA MET A 59 6.41 4.52 3.48
C MET A 59 6.19 3.11 4.03
N TYR A 60 6.76 2.81 5.19
CA TYR A 60 6.55 1.53 5.84
C TYR A 60 6.56 1.65 7.36
N GLY A 61 5.85 0.73 8.00
CA GLY A 61 5.99 0.43 9.43
C GLY A 61 6.42 -1.02 9.60
N VAL A 62 6.37 -1.53 10.84
CA VAL A 62 6.69 -2.93 11.14
C VAL A 62 5.81 -3.90 10.34
N CYS A 63 4.51 -3.58 10.22
CA CYS A 63 3.50 -4.52 9.72
C CYS A 63 2.97 -4.22 8.31
N ALA A 64 3.31 -3.07 7.72
CA ALA A 64 2.61 -2.58 6.52
C ALA A 64 3.50 -1.77 5.58
N LEU A 65 3.18 -1.89 4.28
CA LEU A 65 3.54 -0.90 3.26
C LEU A 65 2.45 0.18 3.21
N VAL A 66 2.83 1.44 3.08
CA VAL A 66 1.91 2.57 2.91
C VAL A 66 2.31 3.40 1.71
N LEU A 67 1.38 3.60 0.78
CA LEU A 67 1.58 4.46 -0.38
C LEU A 67 0.82 5.77 -0.17
N PRO A 68 1.51 6.93 -0.18
CA PRO A 68 0.84 8.21 -0.35
C PRO A 68 0.13 8.22 -1.72
N VAL A 69 -1.15 8.58 -1.73
CA VAL A 69 -1.96 8.59 -2.95
C VAL A 69 -2.87 9.82 -3.00
N VAL A 70 -3.34 10.14 -4.19
CA VAL A 70 -4.41 11.10 -4.43
C VAL A 70 -5.56 10.38 -5.12
N ARG A 71 -6.79 10.58 -4.63
CA ARG A 71 -7.99 10.05 -5.27
C ARG A 71 -8.28 10.77 -6.58
N GLU A 72 -8.48 10.02 -7.66
CA GLU A 72 -8.70 10.61 -8.98
C GLU A 72 -10.05 11.34 -9.08
N ALA A 73 -11.05 10.87 -8.36
CA ALA A 73 -12.41 11.41 -8.43
C ALA A 73 -12.54 12.86 -7.91
N ASP A 74 -11.75 13.25 -6.91
CA ASP A 74 -11.88 14.56 -6.24
C ASP A 74 -10.55 15.19 -5.81
N GLY A 75 -9.42 14.56 -6.12
CA GLY A 75 -8.09 15.10 -5.81
C GLY A 75 -7.72 15.07 -4.33
N VAL A 76 -8.52 14.42 -3.47
CA VAL A 76 -8.25 14.38 -2.03
C VAL A 76 -7.03 13.48 -1.74
N PRO A 77 -6.02 13.98 -0.99
CA PRO A 77 -4.91 13.15 -0.53
C PRO A 77 -5.38 12.05 0.42
N ALA A 78 -4.81 10.85 0.27
CA ALA A 78 -5.10 9.69 1.09
C ALA A 78 -3.85 8.80 1.22
N ALA A 79 -3.99 7.67 1.91
CA ALA A 79 -2.96 6.65 2.02
C ALA A 79 -3.55 5.28 1.68
N LEU A 80 -2.88 4.53 0.80
CA LEU A 80 -3.17 3.11 0.57
C LEU A 80 -2.25 2.29 1.48
N LYS A 81 -2.83 1.69 2.52
CA LYS A 81 -2.13 0.83 3.47
C LYS A 81 -2.36 -0.64 3.09
N LEU A 82 -1.27 -1.38 2.89
CA LEU A 82 -1.27 -2.81 2.58
C LEU A 82 -0.56 -3.56 3.71
N GLN A 83 -1.24 -4.52 4.32
CA GLN A 83 -0.73 -5.33 5.43
C GLN A 83 -1.30 -6.75 5.35
N PRO A 84 -0.62 -7.75 5.95
CA PRO A 84 -1.21 -9.06 6.18
C PRO A 84 -2.49 -8.95 7.01
N VAL A 85 -3.43 -9.88 6.80
CA VAL A 85 -4.63 -10.00 7.63
C VAL A 85 -4.48 -11.20 8.56
N ASP A 86 -4.56 -10.95 9.86
CA ASP A 86 -4.45 -11.91 10.95
C ASP A 86 -5.41 -11.54 12.09
N GLU A 87 -5.31 -12.23 13.24
CA GLU A 87 -6.18 -11.97 14.40
C GLU A 87 -6.06 -10.53 14.92
N GLU A 88 -4.86 -9.93 14.86
CA GLU A 88 -4.61 -8.57 15.36
C GLU A 88 -5.18 -7.51 14.40
N THR A 89 -5.06 -7.73 13.10
CA THR A 89 -5.38 -6.73 12.07
C THR A 89 -6.79 -6.87 11.49
N ALA A 90 -7.46 -8.02 11.61
CA ALA A 90 -8.80 -8.24 11.06
C ALA A 90 -9.86 -7.26 11.61
N GLY A 91 -9.70 -6.84 12.88
CA GLY A 91 -10.60 -5.90 13.53
C GLY A 91 -10.37 -4.42 13.18
N GLU A 92 -9.21 -4.08 12.60
CA GLU A 92 -8.78 -2.70 12.43
C GLU A 92 -9.79 -1.83 11.64
N PRO A 93 -10.32 -2.26 10.48
CA PRO A 93 -11.28 -1.44 9.73
C PRO A 93 -12.60 -1.20 10.47
N VAL A 94 -13.02 -2.15 11.31
CA VAL A 94 -14.22 -2.00 12.15
C VAL A 94 -13.94 -1.02 13.29
N ALA A 95 -12.80 -1.17 13.96
CA ALA A 95 -12.39 -0.29 15.06
C ALA A 95 -12.22 1.17 14.59
N LEU A 96 -11.56 1.40 13.44
CA LEU A 96 -11.38 2.76 12.90
C LEU A 96 -12.70 3.44 12.54
N ARG A 97 -13.70 2.69 12.03
CA ARG A 97 -15.03 3.24 11.78
C ARG A 97 -15.77 3.60 13.07
N ALA A 98 -15.62 2.79 14.11
CA ALA A 98 -16.22 3.06 15.42
C ALA A 98 -15.55 4.25 16.13
N TRP A 99 -14.24 4.45 15.94
CA TRP A 99 -13.50 5.57 16.52
C TRP A 99 -13.89 6.92 15.92
N ALA A 100 -14.19 6.96 14.62
CA ALA A 100 -14.60 8.18 13.92
C ALA A 100 -16.06 8.61 14.23
N ALA A 101 -16.70 8.01 15.24
CA ALA A 101 -18.02 8.37 15.74
C ALA A 101 -17.96 9.50 16.79
#